data_AF-A0A2E2Y4T9-F1
#
_entry.id   AF-A0A2E2Y4T9-F1
#
_cell.length_a   1.000
_cell.length_b   1.000
_cell.length_c   1.000
_cell.angle_alpha   90.00
_cell.angle_beta   90.00
_cell.angle_gamma   90.00
#
_symmetry.space_group_name_H-M   'P 1'
#
loop_
_entity.id
_entity.type
_entity.pdbx_description
1 polymer ?
#
loop_
_entity_poly.entity_id
_entity_poly.type
_entity_poly.pdbx_seq_one_letter_code
_entity_poly.pdbx_strand_id
1 'polypeptide(L)'
;MGADPANESTEHDISQEQLVTRLYAEAELLHRKGHTLSEIRDGILNAGLHQDDADQMIDTLSGYLQQKDGEIARRNIFYGSLWLLGSIGAGAAIYTADLSVGAWLAAVVGGILGLTLLLRGIIQLRVEKS
;
A
#
# COMPACT_ATOMS: atom_id res chain seq x y z
N MET A 1 5.61 -61.52 -14.93
CA MET A 1 5.04 -60.73 -16.05
C MET A 1 4.02 -59.78 -15.44
N GLY A 2 4.19 -58.48 -15.65
CA GLY A 2 3.36 -57.43 -15.07
C GLY A 2 4.22 -56.31 -14.50
N ALA A 3 4.89 -55.57 -15.40
CA ALA A 3 5.28 -54.21 -15.10
C ALA A 3 4.04 -53.33 -15.34
N ASP A 4 3.77 -52.39 -14.43
CA ASP A 4 3.39 -51.05 -14.86
C ASP A 4 3.90 -50.01 -13.85
N PRO A 5 4.50 -48.90 -14.32
CA PRO A 5 5.19 -47.87 -13.55
C PRO A 5 4.27 -46.66 -13.31
N ALA A 6 4.86 -45.47 -13.09
CA ALA A 6 4.21 -44.14 -13.17
C ALA A 6 3.36 -43.75 -11.94
N ASN A 7 3.35 -42.53 -11.43
CA ASN A 7 4.06 -41.27 -11.70
C ASN A 7 3.52 -40.33 -10.60
N GLU A 8 4.35 -39.80 -9.71
CA GLU A 8 4.67 -38.37 -9.73
C GLU A 8 3.44 -37.47 -9.98
N SER A 9 2.71 -37.13 -8.92
CA SER A 9 1.85 -35.95 -8.85
C SER A 9 1.58 -35.64 -7.38
N THR A 10 2.63 -35.28 -6.64
CA THR A 10 2.48 -34.23 -5.61
C THR A 10 2.18 -32.93 -6.36
N GLU A 11 0.99 -32.88 -6.95
CA GLU A 11 0.43 -31.67 -7.53
C GLU A 11 0.28 -30.72 -6.34
N HIS A 12 1.04 -29.64 -6.40
CA HIS A 12 0.98 -28.54 -5.47
C HIS A 12 -0.47 -28.04 -5.44
N ASP A 13 -1.26 -28.53 -4.49
CA ASP A 13 -2.59 -28.01 -4.16
C ASP A 13 -2.40 -26.66 -3.47
N ILE A 14 -1.95 -25.68 -4.26
CA ILE A 14 -2.00 -24.28 -3.89
C ILE A 14 -3.48 -23.96 -3.89
N SER A 15 -4.08 -23.96 -2.70
CA SER A 15 -5.46 -23.51 -2.49
C SER A 15 -5.69 -22.25 -3.33
N GLN A 16 -6.80 -22.21 -4.06
CA GLN A 16 -7.12 -21.06 -4.92
C GLN A 16 -7.04 -19.73 -4.17
N GLU A 17 -7.32 -19.74 -2.86
CA GLU A 17 -7.14 -18.58 -1.98
C GLU A 17 -5.68 -18.10 -1.89
N GLN A 18 -4.70 -19.02 -1.85
CA GLN A 18 -3.27 -18.69 -1.83
C GLN A 18 -2.79 -18.20 -3.19
N LEU A 19 -3.33 -18.76 -4.28
CA LEU A 19 -3.02 -18.31 -5.64
C LEU A 19 -3.52 -16.88 -5.86
N VAL A 20 -4.77 -16.63 -5.46
CA VAL A 20 -5.39 -15.31 -5.48
C VAL A 20 -4.58 -14.35 -4.61
N THR A 21 -4.27 -14.70 -3.37
CA THR A 21 -3.48 -13.85 -2.45
C THR A 21 -2.11 -13.47 -3.04
N ARG A 22 -1.42 -14.42 -3.69
CA ARG A 22 -0.15 -14.14 -4.37
C ARG A 22 -0.33 -13.21 -5.56
N LEU A 23 -1.36 -13.41 -6.37
CA LEU A 23 -1.67 -12.53 -7.50
C LEU A 23 -1.94 -11.09 -7.04
N TYR A 24 -2.71 -10.92 -5.96
CA TYR A 24 -2.96 -9.60 -5.36
C TYR A 24 -1.68 -8.96 -4.81
N ALA A 25 -0.81 -9.75 -4.17
CA ALA A 25 0.47 -9.25 -3.66
C ALA A 25 1.41 -8.83 -4.79
N GLU A 26 1.45 -9.58 -5.89
CA GLU A 26 2.28 -9.28 -7.06
C GLU A 26 1.74 -8.07 -7.82
N ALA A 27 0.42 -7.95 -7.93
CA ALA A 27 -0.25 -6.78 -8.49
C ALA A 27 -0.03 -5.51 -7.63
N GLU A 28 -0.02 -5.61 -6.29
CA GLU A 28 0.37 -4.50 -5.42
C GLU A 28 1.84 -4.09 -5.66
N LEU A 29 2.72 -5.07 -5.89
CA LEU A 29 4.13 -4.83 -6.16
C LEU A 29 4.33 -4.13 -7.51
N LEU A 30 3.59 -4.54 -8.55
CA LEU A 30 3.56 -3.90 -9.85
C LEU A 30 3.01 -2.46 -9.77
N HIS A 31 1.94 -2.25 -9.00
CA HIS A 31 1.38 -0.92 -8.78
C HIS A 31 2.37 0.01 -8.06
N ARG A 32 3.06 -0.48 -7.02
CA ARG A 32 4.11 0.29 -6.32
C ARG A 32 5.32 0.61 -7.21
N LYS A 33 5.59 -0.21 -8.22
CA LYS A 33 6.62 0.03 -9.23
C LYS A 33 6.21 1.08 -10.28
N GLY A 34 4.97 1.57 -10.22
CA GLY A 34 4.44 2.59 -11.11
C GLY A 34 3.73 2.04 -12.34
N HIS A 35 3.50 0.72 -12.41
CA HIS A 35 2.70 0.14 -13.49
C HIS A 35 1.23 0.49 -13.32
N THR A 36 0.62 0.89 -14.42
CA THR A 36 -0.80 1.20 -14.51
C THR A 36 -1.63 -0.09 -14.51
N LEU A 37 -2.88 -0.01 -14.05
CA LEU A 37 -3.81 -1.14 -14.06
C LEU A 37 -4.01 -1.70 -15.49
N SER A 38 -3.87 -0.88 -16.53
CA SER A 38 -3.95 -1.37 -17.92
C SER A 38 -2.74 -2.21 -18.31
N GLU A 39 -1.53 -1.86 -17.86
CA GLU A 39 -0.34 -2.69 -18.11
C GLU A 39 -0.41 -4.04 -17.37
N ILE A 40 -1.00 -4.05 -16.17
CA ILE A 40 -1.26 -5.28 -15.43
C ILE A 40 -2.30 -6.14 -16.17
N ARG A 41 -3.37 -5.53 -16.70
CA ARG A 41 -4.38 -6.20 -17.54
C ARG A 41 -3.75 -6.81 -18.79
N ASP A 42 -2.94 -6.05 -19.50
CA ASP A 42 -2.25 -6.53 -20.72
C ASP A 42 -1.30 -7.69 -20.41
N GLY A 43 -0.64 -7.68 -19.25
CA GLY A 43 0.16 -8.81 -18.76
C GLY A 43 -0.67 -10.07 -18.49
N ILE A 44 -1.86 -9.91 -17.90
CA ILE A 44 -2.79 -11.02 -17.61
C ILE A 44 -3.38 -11.61 -18.89
N LEU A 45 -3.77 -10.76 -19.86
CA LEU A 45 -4.26 -11.18 -21.16
C LEU A 45 -3.18 -11.93 -21.96
N ASN A 46 -1.93 -11.43 -21.93
CA ASN A 46 -0.79 -12.09 -22.56
C ASN A 46 -0.43 -13.44 -21.89
N ALA A 47 -0.82 -13.65 -20.64
CA ALA A 47 -0.67 -14.93 -19.94
C ALA A 47 -1.76 -15.97 -20.32
N GLY A 48 -2.71 -15.60 -21.20
CA GLY A 48 -3.71 -16.51 -21.75
C GLY A 48 -5.03 -16.56 -20.97
N LEU A 49 -5.26 -15.65 -20.01
CA LEU A 49 -6.58 -15.51 -19.38
C LEU A 49 -7.60 -14.93 -20.36
N HIS A 50 -8.85 -15.40 -20.25
CA HIS A 50 -9.96 -14.84 -21.02
C HIS A 50 -10.24 -13.41 -20.59
N GLN A 51 -10.66 -12.60 -21.55
CA GLN A 51 -10.82 -11.15 -21.37
C GLN A 51 -11.82 -10.81 -20.26
N ASP A 52 -12.92 -11.55 -20.17
CA ASP A 52 -13.95 -11.35 -19.14
C ASP A 52 -13.41 -11.66 -17.73
N ASP A 53 -12.62 -12.71 -17.58
CA ASP A 53 -12.00 -13.09 -16.31
C ASP A 53 -10.93 -12.07 -15.89
N ALA A 54 -10.13 -11.60 -16.85
CA ALA A 54 -9.13 -10.56 -16.62
C ALA A 54 -9.77 -9.24 -16.18
N ASP A 55 -10.89 -8.85 -16.80
CA ASP A 55 -11.62 -7.63 -16.47
C ASP A 55 -12.22 -7.71 -15.06
N GLN A 56 -12.82 -8.85 -14.70
CA GLN A 56 -13.36 -9.07 -13.36
C GLN A 56 -12.26 -9.05 -12.28
N MET A 57 -11.09 -9.62 -12.59
CA MET A 57 -9.94 -9.62 -11.68
C MET A 57 -9.37 -8.21 -11.48
N ILE A 58 -9.25 -7.42 -12.54
CA ILE A 58 -8.76 -6.04 -12.50
C ILE A 58 -9.75 -5.14 -11.75
N ASP A 59 -11.05 -5.31 -11.93
CA ASP A 59 -12.06 -4.53 -11.21
C ASP A 59 -11.98 -4.78 -9.70
N THR A 60 -11.91 -6.06 -9.31
CA THR A 60 -11.75 -6.46 -7.89
C THR A 60 -10.41 -5.97 -7.30
N LEU A 61 -9.34 -6.02 -8.08
CA LEU A 61 -8.02 -5.49 -7.72
C LEU A 61 -8.04 -3.98 -7.55
N SER A 62 -8.69 -3.25 -8.45
CA SER A 62 -8.80 -1.79 -8.38
C SER A 62 -9.57 -1.36 -7.13
N GLY A 63 -10.66 -2.05 -6.79
CA GLY A 63 -11.43 -1.81 -5.56
C GLY A 63 -10.62 -2.11 -4.30
N TYR A 64 -9.86 -3.21 -4.29
CA TYR A 64 -8.97 -3.56 -3.17
C TYR A 64 -7.86 -2.51 -2.97
N LEU A 65 -7.22 -2.07 -4.06
CA LEU A 65 -6.16 -1.06 -4.02
C LEU A 65 -6.71 0.30 -3.58
N GLN A 66 -7.85 0.76 -4.12
CA GLN A 66 -8.48 2.01 -3.68
C GLN A 66 -8.84 1.99 -2.20
N GLN A 67 -9.43 0.90 -1.70
CA GLN A 67 -9.79 0.80 -0.29
C GLN A 67 -8.56 0.84 0.62
N LYS A 68 -7.47 0.18 0.20
CA LYS A 68 -6.20 0.14 0.93
C LYS A 68 -5.48 1.49 0.89
N ASP A 69 -5.47 2.17 -0.24
CA ASP A 69 -4.88 3.50 -0.39
C ASP A 69 -5.64 4.53 0.44
N GLY A 70 -6.98 4.46 0.47
CA GLY A 70 -7.80 5.31 1.32
C GLY A 70 -7.54 5.10 2.82
N GLU A 71 -7.29 3.86 3.25
CA GLU A 71 -6.90 3.55 4.62
C GLU A 71 -5.49 4.07 4.95
N ILE A 72 -4.53 3.90 4.05
CA ILE A 72 -3.18 4.46 4.18
C ILE A 72 -3.23 5.98 4.27
N ALA A 73 -4.08 6.62 3.44
CA ALA A 73 -4.24 8.05 3.40
C ALA A 73 -4.84 8.60 4.70
N ARG A 74 -5.89 7.96 5.24
CA ARG A 74 -6.45 8.28 6.56
C ARG A 74 -5.42 8.15 7.67
N ARG A 75 -4.64 7.06 7.65
CA ARG A 75 -3.59 6.82 8.64
C ARG A 75 -2.48 7.87 8.56
N ASN A 76 -2.09 8.27 7.36
CA ASN A 76 -1.11 9.33 7.14
C ASN A 76 -1.61 10.69 7.65
N ILE A 77 -2.89 11.02 7.43
CA ILE A 77 -3.51 12.23 7.98
C ILE A 77 -3.55 12.19 9.51
N PHE A 78 -3.96 11.06 10.09
CA PHE A 78 -4.04 10.89 11.54
C PHE A 78 -2.66 11.06 12.20
N TYR A 79 -1.65 10.31 11.75
CA TYR A 79 -0.30 10.42 12.31
C TYR A 79 0.36 11.76 11.98
N GLY A 80 0.11 12.31 10.80
CA GLY A 80 0.58 13.65 10.43
C GLY A 80 0.04 14.71 11.38
N SER A 81 -1.27 14.67 11.66
CA SER A 81 -1.93 15.55 12.63
C SER A 81 -1.37 15.36 14.04
N LEU A 82 -1.15 14.12 14.47
CA LEU A 82 -0.60 13.81 15.78
C LEU A 82 0.82 14.34 15.96
N TRP A 83 1.67 14.19 14.94
CA TRP A 83 3.04 14.74 14.94
C TRP A 83 3.04 16.26 15.00
N LEU A 84 2.12 16.93 14.28
CA LEU A 84 1.97 18.38 14.35
C LEU A 84 1.57 18.86 15.74
N LEU A 85 0.57 18.22 16.35
CA LEU A 85 0.14 18.51 17.72
C LEU A 85 1.27 18.27 18.73
N GLY A 86 1.97 17.15 18.60
CA GLY A 86 3.13 16.81 19.43
C GLY A 86 4.27 17.81 19.30
N SER A 87 4.51 18.34 18.10
CA SER A 87 5.56 19.33 17.85
C SER A 87 5.22 20.70 18.42
N ILE A 88 3.95 21.10 18.37
CA ILE A 88 3.46 22.32 19.02
C ILE A 88 3.56 22.19 20.55
N GLY A 89 3.11 21.06 21.10
CA GLY A 89 3.20 20.78 22.53
C GLY A 89 4.65 20.73 23.03
N ALA A 90 5.54 20.07 22.28
CA ALA A 90 6.97 20.06 22.56
C ALA A 90 7.56 21.48 22.48
N GLY A 91 7.22 22.26 21.46
CA GLY A 91 7.66 23.65 21.34
C GLY A 91 7.25 24.51 22.54
N ALA A 92 6.01 24.36 23.03
CA ALA A 92 5.56 25.05 24.22
C ALA A 92 6.35 24.63 25.47
N ALA A 93 6.57 23.32 25.67
CA ALA A 93 7.35 22.80 26.78
C ALA A 93 8.81 23.28 26.74
N ILE A 94 9.44 23.25 25.57
CA ILE A 94 10.81 23.71 25.33
C ILE A 94 10.93 25.20 25.63
N TYR A 95 9.97 26.02 25.19
CA TYR A 95 9.94 27.45 25.49
C TYR A 95 9.83 27.72 27.00
N THR A 96 8.97 26.99 27.70
CA THR A 96 8.79 27.19 29.16
C THR A 96 9.94 26.66 30.00
N ALA A 97 10.66 25.64 29.53
CA ALA A 97 11.75 24.99 30.25
C ALA A 97 13.15 25.46 29.84
N ASP A 98 13.23 26.46 28.94
CA ASP A 98 14.46 27.04 28.40
C ASP A 98 15.47 25.98 27.93
N LEU A 99 14.94 24.98 27.19
CA LEU A 99 15.72 23.81 26.76
C LEU A 99 16.67 24.13 25.61
N SER A 100 17.70 23.28 25.47
CA SER A 100 18.78 23.47 24.52
C SER A 100 18.30 23.52 23.05
N VAL A 101 19.15 24.09 22.19
CA VAL A 101 18.94 24.16 20.73
C VAL A 101 18.63 22.79 20.11
N GLY A 102 19.18 21.70 20.67
CA GLY A 102 18.87 20.33 20.23
C GLY A 102 17.41 19.94 20.40
N ALA A 103 16.75 20.42 21.47
CA ALA A 103 15.33 20.17 21.69
C ALA A 103 14.46 20.94 20.69
N TRP A 104 14.81 22.20 20.40
CA TRP A 104 14.16 22.99 19.35
C TRP A 104 14.27 22.33 17.97
N LEU A 105 15.44 21.79 17.62
CA LEU A 105 15.63 21.05 16.38
C LEU A 105 14.74 19.80 16.31
N ALA A 106 14.63 19.05 17.40
CA ALA A 106 13.75 17.87 17.46
C ALA A 106 12.28 18.23 17.23
N ALA A 107 11.78 19.32 17.83
CA ALA A 107 10.42 19.80 17.64
C ALA A 107 10.16 20.25 16.18
N VAL A 108 11.12 20.95 15.57
CA VAL A 108 11.01 21.38 14.16
C VAL A 108 11.02 20.18 13.21
N VAL A 109 11.92 19.21 13.41
CA VAL A 109 11.96 17.98 12.61
C VAL A 109 10.66 17.19 12.76
N GLY A 110 10.16 17.03 13.98
CA GLY A 110 8.85 16.41 14.23
C GLY A 110 7.72 17.12 13.49
N GLY A 111 7.74 18.45 13.45
CA GLY A 111 6.74 19.25 12.75
C GLY A 111 6.78 19.05 11.23
N ILE A 112 7.98 19.03 10.65
CA ILE A 112 8.18 18.78 9.21
C ILE A 112 7.72 17.37 8.83
N LEU A 113 8.07 16.37 9.64
CA LEU A 113 7.62 14.98 9.42
C LEU A 113 6.10 14.86 9.50
N GLY A 114 5.48 15.50 10.51
CA GLY A 114 4.03 15.56 10.65
C GLY A 114 3.35 16.21 9.46
N LEU A 115 3.85 17.36 9.03
CA LEU A 115 3.32 18.08 7.86
C LEU A 115 3.45 17.24 6.58
N THR A 116 4.58 16.56 6.39
CA THR A 116 4.82 15.72 5.21
C THR A 116 3.85 14.55 5.16
N LEU A 117 3.61 13.86 6.28
CA LEU A 117 2.64 12.77 6.37
C LEU A 117 1.21 13.27 6.12
N LEU A 118 0.85 14.42 6.69
CA LEU A 118 -0.46 15.04 6.50
C LEU A 118 -0.71 15.38 5.02
N LEU A 119 0.23 16.09 4.39
CA LEU A 119 0.13 16.47 2.98
C LEU A 119 0.07 15.25 2.07
N ARG A 120 0.88 14.23 2.34
CA ARG A 120 0.86 12.97 1.58
C ARG A 120 -0.50 12.29 1.68
N GLY A 121 -1.10 12.22 2.87
CA GLY A 121 -2.43 11.64 3.03
C GLY A 121 -3.54 12.46 2.36
N ILE A 122 -3.47 13.79 2.40
CA ILE A 122 -4.43 14.67 1.70
C ILE A 122 -4.34 14.49 0.18
N ILE A 123 -3.13 14.39 -0.36
CA ILE A 123 -2.93 14.16 -1.81
C ILE A 123 -3.49 12.79 -2.20
N GLN A 124 -3.24 11.74 -1.41
CA GLN A 124 -3.77 10.39 -1.67
C GLN A 124 -5.30 10.35 -1.68
N LEU A 125 -5.98 11.00 -0.72
CA LEU A 125 -7.45 11.10 -0.71
C LEU A 125 -8.02 11.95 -1.85
N ARG A 126 -7.27 12.94 -2.34
CA ARG A 126 -7.71 13.76 -3.48
C ARG A 126 -7.67 12.95 -4.78
N VAL A 127 -6.63 12.14 -4.96
CA VAL A 127 -6.49 11.25 -6.12
C VAL A 127 -7.56 10.16 -6.12
N GLU A 128 -7.97 9.65 -4.95
CA GLU A 128 -9.08 8.68 -4.83
C GLU A 128 -10.45 9.25 -5.28
N LYS A 129 -10.64 10.58 -5.22
CA LYS A 129 -11.92 11.24 -5.55
C LYS A 129 -12.01 11.78 -6.99
N SER A 130 -10.92 11.75 -7.75
CA SER A 130 -10.84 12.29 -9.11
C SER A 130 -10.90 11.18 -10.16
#